data_AF-A0A936VDX4-F1
#
_entry.id   AF-A0A936VDX4-F1
#
_cell.length_a   1.000
_cell.length_b   1.000
_cell.length_c   1.000
_cell.angle_alpha   90.00
_cell.angle_beta   90.00
_cell.angle_gamma   90.00
#
_symmetry.space_group_name_H-M   'P 1'
#
loop_
_entity.id
_entity.type
_entity.pdbx_description
1 polymer ?
#
loop_
_entity_poly.entity_id
_entity_poly.type
_entity_poly.pdbx_seq_one_letter_code
_entity_poly.pdbx_strand_id
1 'polypeptide(L)' 'MITTGPRPHLRVSNLRTILAAAGAKLGKDLKGPTIGQYLIVEAADGYRAVYSLTDLDPDFTEKVVILADT' A
#
# COMPACT_ATOMS: atom_id res chain seq x y z
N MET A 1 3.15 -24.99 31.51
CA MET A 1 4.11 -23.86 31.40
C MET A 1 4.29 -23.57 29.93
N ILE A 2 3.61 -22.55 29.40
CA ILE A 2 3.66 -22.21 27.97
C ILE A 2 4.71 -21.12 27.81
N THR A 3 5.85 -21.45 27.21
CA THR A 3 6.90 -20.48 26.90
C THR A 3 6.47 -19.75 25.64
N THR A 4 6.01 -18.50 25.76
CA THR A 4 5.83 -17.64 24.58
C THR A 4 7.21 -17.25 24.07
N GLY A 5 7.62 -17.79 22.92
CA GLY A 5 8.79 -17.32 22.19
C GLY A 5 8.66 -15.84 21.80
N PRO A 6 9.75 -15.19 21.34
CA PRO A 6 9.74 -13.78 20.97
C PRO A 6 8.66 -13.52 19.92
N ARG A 7 7.77 -12.56 20.21
CA ARG A 7 6.75 -12.12 19.25
C ARG A 7 7.46 -11.32 18.17
N PRO A 8 7.32 -11.64 16.87
CA PRO A 8 7.85 -10.78 15.82
C PRO A 8 7.24 -9.39 15.95
N HIS A 9 8.09 -8.36 15.99
CA HIS A 9 7.66 -6.98 16.04
C HIS A 9 7.33 -6.51 14.62
N LEU A 10 6.07 -6.64 14.22
CA LEU A 10 5.64 -6.18 12.90
C LEU A 10 5.71 -4.65 12.83
N ARG A 11 6.54 -4.13 11.94
CA ARG A 11 6.56 -2.72 11.55
C ARG A 11 5.47 -2.51 10.52
N VAL A 12 4.55 -1.60 10.81
CA VAL A 12 3.42 -1.28 9.93
C VAL A 12 3.53 0.17 9.49
N SER A 13 3.47 0.39 8.18
CA SER A 13 3.47 1.72 7.57
C SER A 13 2.25 1.89 6.68
N ASN A 14 1.66 3.08 6.68
CA ASN A 14 0.57 3.40 5.76
C ASN A 14 1.12 3.47 4.32
N LEU A 15 0.59 2.64 3.42
CA LEU A 15 1.09 2.57 2.05
C LEU A 15 0.93 3.90 1.31
N ARG A 16 -0.15 4.64 1.57
CA ARG A 16 -0.40 5.95 0.96
C ARG A 16 0.70 6.96 1.28
N THR A 17 1.21 6.95 2.51
CA THR A 17 2.31 7.84 2.90
C THR A 17 3.58 7.55 2.12
N ILE A 18 3.85 6.26 1.86
CA ILE A 18 4.99 5.82 1.05
C ILE A 18 4.81 6.26 -0.40
N LEU A 19 3.62 6.03 -0.98
CA LEU A 19 3.30 6.43 -2.35
C LEU A 19 3.39 7.96 -2.54
N ALA A 20 2.88 8.74 -1.58
CA ALA A 20 3.00 10.19 -1.60
C ALA A 20 4.47 10.64 -1.56
N ALA A 21 5.29 10.03 -0.70
CA ALA A 21 6.72 10.30 -0.64
C ALA A 21 7.46 9.91 -1.94
N ALA A 22 6.96 8.89 -2.65
CA ALA A 22 7.46 8.48 -3.97
C ALA A 22 6.94 9.35 -5.13
N GLY A 23 6.12 10.38 -4.85
CA GLY A 23 5.61 11.31 -5.86
C GLY A 23 4.34 10.86 -6.60
N ALA A 24 3.66 9.81 -6.12
CA ALA A 24 2.38 9.38 -6.68
C ALA A 24 1.32 10.49 -6.57
N LYS A 25 0.47 10.62 -7.58
CA LYS A 25 -0.70 11.50 -7.54
C LYS A 25 -1.79 10.83 -6.72
N LEU A 26 -2.35 11.56 -5.75
CA LEU A 26 -3.33 11.08 -4.77
C LEU A 26 -4.41 12.16 -4.52
N GLY A 27 -5.53 11.75 -3.94
CA GLY A 27 -6.70 12.56 -3.64
C GLY A 27 -7.20 13.35 -4.83
N LYS A 28 -7.42 14.65 -4.65
CA LYS A 28 -7.85 15.60 -5.71
C LYS A 28 -6.99 15.64 -6.99
N ASP A 29 -5.78 15.09 -6.96
CA ASP A 29 -4.89 15.02 -8.12
C ASP A 29 -5.04 13.71 -8.92
N LEU A 30 -5.77 12.72 -8.39
CA LEU A 30 -6.27 11.56 -9.13
C LEU A 30 -7.52 11.94 -9.93
N LYS A 31 -7.32 12.55 -11.10
CA LYS A 31 -8.40 13.01 -11.98
C LYS A 31 -7.98 13.00 -13.43
N GLY A 32 -8.95 12.84 -14.32
CA GLY A 32 -8.68 12.75 -15.75
C GLY A 32 -7.70 11.60 -16.04
N PRO A 33 -6.63 11.81 -16.84
CA PRO A 33 -5.72 10.73 -17.22
C PRO A 33 -5.01 10.04 -16.05
N THR A 34 -4.82 10.71 -14.91
CA THR A 34 -4.11 10.12 -13.76
C THR A 34 -4.93 9.05 -13.04
N ILE A 35 -6.26 9.01 -13.24
CA ILE A 35 -7.12 7.98 -12.61
C ILE A 35 -6.81 6.57 -13.12
N GLY A 36 -6.21 6.44 -14.30
CA GLY A 36 -5.79 5.17 -14.87
C GLY A 36 -4.43 4.66 -14.35
N GLN A 37 -3.77 5.38 -13.44
CA GLN A 37 -2.52 4.94 -12.85
C GLN A 37 -2.75 3.82 -11.83
N TYR A 38 -1.76 2.94 -11.70
CA TYR A 38 -1.81 1.76 -10.84
C TYR A 38 -0.46 1.47 -10.21
N LEU A 39 -0.49 0.79 -9.07
CA LEU A 39 0.66 0.21 -8.39
C LEU A 39 0.86 -1.23 -8.87
N ILE A 40 2.07 -1.57 -9.32
CA ILE A 40 2.51 -2.97 -9.47
C ILE A 40 3.33 -3.34 -8.24
N VAL A 41 2.97 -4.44 -7.58
CA VAL A 41 3.77 -5.07 -6.54
C VAL A 41 4.38 -6.34 -7.11
N GLU A 42 5.70 -6.45 -7.04
CA GLU A 42 6.43 -7.66 -7.44
C GLU A 42 7.03 -8.32 -6.20
N ALA A 43 6.68 -9.58 -5.99
CA ALA A 43 7.24 -10.41 -4.93
C ALA A 43 8.56 -11.06 -5.39
N ALA A 44 9.38 -11.47 -4.42
CA ALA A 44 10.70 -12.06 -4.69
C ALA A 44 10.65 -13.38 -5.48
N ASP A 45 9.49 -14.06 -5.50
CA ASP A 45 9.22 -15.27 -6.27
C ASP A 45 8.69 -14.99 -7.70
N GLY A 46 8.61 -13.71 -8.09
CA GLY A 46 8.12 -13.26 -9.40
C GLY A 46 6.60 -13.10 -9.47
N TYR A 47 5.86 -13.32 -8.38
CA TYR A 47 4.43 -13.02 -8.35
C TYR A 47 4.18 -11.52 -8.48
N ARG A 48 3.17 -11.13 -9.27
CA ARG A 48 2.80 -9.73 -9.47
C ARG A 48 1.34 -9.49 -9.15
N ALA A 49 1.08 -8.45 -8.37
CA ALA A 49 -0.25 -7.92 -8.11
C ALA A 49 -0.35 -6.48 -8.62
N VAL A 50 -1.53 -6.10 -9.12
CA VAL A 50 -1.82 -4.76 -9.63
C VAL A 50 -2.98 -4.17 -8.85
N TYR A 51 -2.82 -2.92 -8.40
CA TYR A 51 -3.84 -2.17 -7.68
C TYR A 51 -4.07 -0.82 -8.34
N SER A 52 -5.31 -0.44 -8.59
CA SER A 52 -5.64 0.94 -9.00
C SER A 52 -5.21 1.91 -7.91
N LEU A 53 -4.70 3.10 -8.26
CA LEU A 53 -4.47 4.13 -7.25
C LEU A 53 -5.77 4.56 -6.55
N THR A 54 -6.93 4.43 -7.19
CA THR A 54 -8.23 4.69 -6.55
C THR A 54 -8.59 3.67 -5.46
N ASP A 55 -8.08 2.44 -5.52
CA ASP A 55 -8.28 1.45 -4.45
C ASP A 55 -7.39 1.72 -3.23
N LEU A 56 -6.40 2.62 -3.37
CA LEU A 56 -5.41 2.95 -2.35
C LEU A 56 -5.65 4.36 -1.76
N ASP A 57 -6.67 5.07 -2.23
CA ASP A 57 -6.90 6.47 -1.91
C ASP A 57 -8.22 6.68 -1.12
N PRO A 58 -8.17 7.38 0.03
CA PRO A 58 -9.33 7.57 0.89
C PRO A 58 -10.44 8.43 0.26
N ASP A 59 -10.15 9.22 -0.78
CA ASP A 59 -11.18 10.00 -1.47
C ASP A 59 -12.08 9.10 -2.35
N PHE A 60 -11.70 7.83 -2.55
CA PHE A 60 -12.41 6.85 -3.39
C PHE A 60 -12.89 5.62 -2.63
N THR A 61 -12.24 5.26 -1.51
CA THR A 61 -12.56 4.06 -0.74
C THR A 61 -12.19 4.19 0.73
N GLU A 62 -12.87 3.44 1.60
CA GLU A 62 -12.56 3.38 3.04
C GLU A 62 -11.48 2.35 3.40
N LYS A 63 -10.93 1.63 2.41
CA LYS A 63 -9.91 0.60 2.62
C LYS A 63 -8.63 1.22 3.18
N VAL A 64 -8.11 0.62 4.25
CA VAL A 64 -6.78 0.95 4.77
C VAL A 64 -5.77 -0.08 4.27
N VAL A 65 -4.82 0.36 3.44
CA VAL A 65 -3.76 -0.48 2.91
C VAL A 65 -2.43 -0.15 3.59
N ILE A 66 -1.72 -1.19 4.01
CA ILE A 66 -0.47 -1.09 4.78
C ILE A 66 0.67 -1.82 4.07
N LEU A 67 1.89 -1.33 4.28
CA LEU A 67 3.10 -2.10 4.11
C LEU A 67 3.52 -2.66 5.48
N ALA A 68 3.68 -3.98 5.56
CA ALA A 68 4.06 -4.67 6.78
C ALA A 68 5.44 -5.31 6.58
N ASP A 69 6.35 -5.10 7.52
CA ASP A 69 7.70 -5.65 7.51
C ASP A 69 8.11 -6.15 8.90
N THR A 70 9.07 -7.06 8.94
CA THR A 70 9.53 -7.79 10.14
C THR A 70 10.68 -7.10 10.88
#